data_AF-A0A3D0QCY8-F1
#
_entry.id   AF-A0A3D0QCY8-F1
#
_cell.length_a   1.000
_cell.length_b   1.000
_cell.length_c   1.000
_cell.angle_alpha   90.00
_cell.angle_beta   90.00
_cell.angle_gamma   90.00
#
_symmetry.space_group_name_H-M   'P 1'
#
loop_
_entity.id
_entity.type
_entity.pdbx_description
1 polymer ?
#
loop_
_entity_poly.entity_id
_entity_poly.type
_entity_poly.pdbx_seq_one_letter_code
_entity_poly.pdbx_strand_id
1 'polypeptide(L)'
;IMIGPPGSGKTMLAKRLPGILPPMVFEEALETTKIHSVAGLLTSGTAMVTSRPFRSPHHTISDSALVGGGSIPRPGEISLAHHGVLFLDELPEFARNVLEVLRQPLEDNKVTISRSKMTVEYPANFMLVCAMNPCPCGHYGSVNQECTCQVIQIQKYVGKISGPLFDRIDIHVEVPGVRFGDLTSKRSGERSGVIR
;
A
#
# COMPACT_ATOMS: atom_id res chain seq x y z
N ILE A 1 4.29 0.62 8.72
CA ILE A 1 2.97 0.03 9.02
C ILE A 1 2.25 0.86 10.07
N MET A 2 0.95 1.05 9.88
CA MET A 2 0.04 1.69 10.82
C MET A 2 -0.79 0.63 11.54
N ILE A 3 -0.72 0.59 12.86
CA ILE A 3 -1.46 -0.35 13.69
C ILE A 3 -2.45 0.44 14.54
N GLY A 4 -3.73 0.11 14.50
CA GLY A 4 -4.71 0.82 15.32
C GLY A 4 -6.12 0.31 15.19
N PRO A 5 -7.05 0.72 16.07
CA PRO A 5 -8.43 0.24 16.06
C PRO A 5 -9.19 0.69 14.81
N PRO A 6 -10.37 0.12 14.54
CA PRO A 6 -11.29 0.61 13.52
C PRO A 6 -11.58 2.10 13.71
N GLY A 7 -11.70 2.85 12.60
CA GLY A 7 -12.01 4.28 12.65
C GLY A 7 -10.86 5.20 13.05
N SER A 8 -9.63 4.71 13.26
CA SER A 8 -8.47 5.55 13.59
C SER A 8 -7.90 6.38 12.42
N GLY A 9 -8.52 6.30 11.23
CA GLY A 9 -8.12 7.13 10.08
C GLY A 9 -6.90 6.62 9.30
N LYS A 10 -6.44 5.38 9.49
CA LYS A 10 -5.29 4.78 8.77
C LYS A 10 -5.40 4.94 7.25
N THR A 11 -6.54 4.55 6.67
CA THR A 11 -6.83 4.70 5.24
C THR A 11 -6.86 6.18 4.80
N MET A 12 -7.32 7.06 5.68
CA MET A 12 -7.34 8.50 5.43
C MET A 12 -5.91 9.02 5.29
N LEU A 13 -5.04 8.73 6.28
CA LEU A 13 -3.62 9.09 6.29
C LEU A 13 -2.89 8.58 5.04
N ALA A 14 -3.03 7.29 4.72
CA ALA A 14 -2.38 6.70 3.54
C ALA A 14 -2.73 7.43 2.24
N LYS A 15 -4.02 7.75 2.03
CA LYS A 15 -4.49 8.45 0.81
C LYS A 15 -3.95 9.87 0.66
N ARG A 16 -3.46 10.50 1.73
CA ARG A 16 -2.89 11.87 1.68
C ARG A 16 -1.37 11.85 1.52
N LEU A 17 -0.73 10.69 1.71
CA LEU A 17 0.71 10.55 1.59
C LEU A 17 1.26 11.02 0.23
N PRO A 18 0.66 10.66 -0.93
CA PRO A 18 1.09 11.19 -2.22
C PRO A 18 1.06 12.72 -2.31
N GLY A 19 0.19 13.37 -1.53
CA GLY A 19 0.06 14.82 -1.47
C GLY A 19 1.21 15.53 -0.75
N ILE A 20 1.98 14.82 0.07
CA ILE A 20 3.15 15.38 0.79
C ILE A 20 4.48 14.84 0.28
N LEU A 21 4.48 13.84 -0.61
CA LEU A 21 5.70 13.38 -1.27
C LEU A 21 6.26 14.48 -2.20
N PRO A 22 7.58 14.48 -2.44
CA PRO A 22 8.19 15.34 -3.44
C PRO A 22 7.49 15.20 -4.80
N PRO A 23 7.38 16.29 -5.58
CA PRO A 23 6.86 16.21 -6.95
C PRO A 23 7.71 15.24 -7.78
N MET A 24 7.11 14.67 -8.83
CA MET A 24 7.81 13.78 -9.74
C MET A 24 8.81 14.58 -10.58
N VAL A 25 10.01 14.05 -10.77
CA VAL A 25 10.90 14.55 -11.82
C VAL A 25 10.43 14.04 -13.18
N PHE A 26 10.94 14.66 -14.25
CA PHE A 26 10.49 14.35 -15.62
C PHE A 26 10.71 12.87 -15.98
N GLU A 27 11.83 12.29 -15.58
CA GLU A 27 12.18 10.89 -15.81
C GLU A 27 11.22 9.93 -15.11
N GLU A 28 10.90 10.21 -13.84
CA GLU A 28 9.91 9.44 -13.07
C GLU A 28 8.54 9.50 -13.74
N ALA A 29 8.11 10.70 -14.13
CA ALA A 29 6.82 10.92 -14.79
C ALA A 29 6.73 10.17 -16.12
N LEU A 30 7.81 10.19 -16.91
CA LEU A 30 7.89 9.46 -18.17
C LEU A 30 7.84 7.94 -17.96
N GLU A 31 8.59 7.41 -17.00
CA GLU A 31 8.62 5.97 -16.69
C GLU A 31 7.26 5.47 -16.20
N THR A 32 6.63 6.16 -15.24
CA THR A 32 5.28 5.84 -14.78
C THR A 32 4.26 5.91 -15.91
N THR A 33 4.37 6.91 -16.80
CA THR A 33 3.49 7.05 -17.96
C THR A 33 3.59 5.87 -18.91
N LYS A 34 4.80 5.35 -19.16
CA LYS A 34 4.99 4.15 -20.01
C LYS A 34 4.25 2.94 -19.45
N ILE A 35 4.34 2.71 -18.13
CA ILE A 35 3.66 1.58 -17.47
C ILE A 35 2.14 1.72 -17.62
N HIS A 36 1.60 2.91 -17.33
CA HIS A 36 0.16 3.19 -17.43
C HIS A 36 -0.33 3.10 -18.87
N SER A 37 0.50 3.48 -19.85
CA SER A 37 0.21 3.32 -21.27
C SER A 37 0.09 1.85 -21.66
N VAL A 38 1.05 1.00 -21.25
CA VAL A 38 1.02 -0.45 -21.53
C VAL A 38 -0.16 -1.12 -20.83
N ALA A 39 -0.54 -0.63 -19.65
CA ALA A 39 -1.73 -1.09 -18.94
C ALA A 39 -3.05 -0.63 -19.58
N GLY A 40 -3.02 0.35 -20.50
CA GLY A 40 -4.21 0.94 -21.10
C GLY A 40 -5.00 1.85 -20.15
N LEU A 41 -4.33 2.43 -19.15
CA LEU A 41 -4.95 3.27 -18.12
C LEU A 41 -4.88 4.78 -18.43
N LEU A 42 -4.14 5.18 -19.46
CA LEU A 42 -4.08 6.58 -19.87
C LEU A 42 -5.41 6.99 -20.53
N THR A 43 -6.04 8.04 -19.99
CA THR A 43 -7.23 8.65 -20.59
C THR A 43 -6.85 9.48 -21.82
N SER A 44 -7.77 9.56 -22.79
CA SER A 44 -7.60 10.38 -23.99
C SER A 44 -7.30 11.84 -23.61
N GLY A 45 -6.17 12.36 -24.10
CA GLY A 45 -5.72 13.73 -23.80
C GLY A 45 -4.74 13.85 -22.61
N THR A 46 -4.47 12.77 -21.88
CA THR A 46 -3.44 12.76 -20.84
C THR A 46 -2.08 12.44 -21.45
N ALA A 47 -1.24 13.47 -21.62
CA ALA A 47 0.09 13.32 -22.20
C ALA A 47 1.07 12.61 -21.24
N MET A 48 0.92 12.81 -19.93
CA MET A 48 1.85 12.31 -18.92
C MET A 48 1.19 12.19 -17.54
N VAL A 49 1.57 11.16 -16.79
CA VAL A 49 1.27 11.02 -15.36
C VAL A 49 2.22 11.94 -14.59
N THR A 50 1.68 13.00 -14.00
CA THR A 50 2.46 14.03 -13.27
C THR A 50 2.27 13.96 -11.75
N SER A 51 1.33 13.14 -11.28
CA SER A 51 1.06 12.91 -9.86
C SER A 51 1.54 11.54 -9.42
N ARG A 52 2.16 11.46 -8.24
CA ARG A 52 2.56 10.20 -7.58
C ARG A 52 1.36 9.23 -7.54
N PRO A 53 1.44 8.05 -8.19
CA PRO A 53 0.33 7.08 -8.19
C PRO A 53 -0.02 6.61 -6.78
N PHE A 54 -1.28 6.26 -6.56
CA PHE A 54 -1.75 5.61 -5.34
C PHE A 54 -2.54 4.36 -5.72
N ARG A 55 -2.04 3.19 -5.31
CA ARG A 55 -2.71 1.90 -5.53
C ARG A 55 -3.16 1.34 -4.20
N SER A 56 -4.36 0.78 -4.16
CA SER A 56 -4.98 0.25 -2.95
C SER A 56 -5.81 -1.00 -3.31
N PRO A 57 -5.15 -2.11 -3.66
CA PRO A 57 -5.87 -3.33 -4.01
C PRO A 57 -6.68 -3.87 -2.83
N HIS A 58 -7.79 -4.52 -3.14
CA HIS A 58 -8.56 -5.26 -2.13
C HIS A 58 -7.79 -6.50 -1.67
N HIS A 59 -7.94 -6.93 -0.41
CA HIS A 59 -7.20 -8.05 0.17
C HIS A 59 -7.48 -9.41 -0.51
N THR A 60 -8.55 -9.50 -1.31
CA THR A 60 -8.88 -10.66 -2.16
C THR A 60 -8.14 -10.67 -3.51
N ILE A 61 -7.16 -9.79 -3.70
CA ILE A 61 -6.38 -9.75 -4.94
C ILE A 61 -5.60 -11.05 -5.16
N SER A 62 -5.49 -11.48 -6.42
CA SER A 62 -4.68 -12.64 -6.80
C SER A 62 -3.21 -12.27 -7.02
N ASP A 63 -2.31 -13.24 -6.90
CA ASP A 63 -0.88 -13.08 -7.21
C ASP A 63 -0.67 -12.45 -8.60
N SER A 64 -1.43 -12.91 -9.59
CA SER A 64 -1.34 -12.40 -10.97
C SER A 64 -1.82 -10.97 -11.15
N ALA A 65 -2.75 -10.49 -10.30
CA ALA A 65 -3.22 -9.11 -10.35
C ALA A 65 -2.28 -8.16 -9.60
N LEU A 66 -1.68 -8.64 -8.50
CA LEU A 66 -0.71 -7.87 -7.73
C LEU A 66 0.61 -7.69 -8.52
N VAL A 67 1.16 -8.78 -9.06
CA VAL A 67 2.42 -8.81 -9.82
C VAL A 67 2.23 -8.34 -11.25
N GLY A 68 1.15 -8.79 -11.87
CA GLY A 68 0.97 -8.76 -13.31
C GLY A 68 1.02 -10.16 -13.93
N GLY A 69 0.57 -10.25 -15.17
CA GLY A 69 0.42 -11.53 -15.84
C GLY A 69 -0.31 -11.44 -17.16
N GLY A 70 -0.97 -12.54 -17.54
CA GLY A 70 -1.57 -12.71 -18.88
C GLY A 70 -0.67 -13.48 -19.85
N SER A 71 -1.22 -13.82 -21.01
CA SER A 71 -0.49 -14.43 -22.14
C SER A 71 0.53 -13.46 -22.73
N ILE A 72 0.14 -12.18 -22.78
CA ILE A 72 1.03 -11.03 -22.97
C ILE A 72 1.25 -10.45 -21.56
N PRO A 73 2.47 -10.52 -21.00
CA PRO A 73 2.77 -10.02 -19.66
C PRO A 73 2.40 -8.54 -19.53
N ARG A 74 1.37 -8.24 -18.75
CA ARG A 74 0.96 -6.88 -18.38
C ARG A 74 1.40 -6.55 -16.95
N PRO A 75 1.65 -5.26 -16.64
CA PRO A 75 2.00 -4.84 -15.28
C PRO A 75 0.83 -5.08 -14.31
N GLY A 76 1.14 -5.44 -13.06
CA GLY A 76 0.18 -5.51 -11.96
C GLY A 76 0.18 -4.27 -11.07
N GLU A 77 -0.57 -4.34 -9.97
CA GLU A 77 -0.68 -3.25 -8.97
C GLU A 77 0.67 -2.73 -8.47
N ILE A 78 1.65 -3.61 -8.28
CA ILE A 78 3.00 -3.25 -7.83
C ILE A 78 3.66 -2.28 -8.81
N SER A 79 3.69 -2.62 -10.09
CA SER A 79 4.29 -1.77 -11.12
C SER A 79 3.43 -0.54 -11.41
N LEU A 80 2.10 -0.63 -11.25
CA LEU A 80 1.20 0.53 -11.36
C LEU A 80 1.41 1.56 -10.24
N ALA A 81 1.94 1.13 -9.09
CA ALA A 81 2.31 1.99 -7.96
C ALA A 81 3.70 2.63 -8.13
N HIS A 82 4.40 2.38 -9.23
CA HIS A 82 5.74 2.88 -9.46
C HIS A 82 5.87 4.41 -9.35
N HIS A 83 6.93 4.85 -8.68
CA HIS A 83 7.19 6.20 -8.21
C HIS A 83 6.08 6.78 -7.33
N GLY A 84 5.24 5.92 -6.73
CA GLY A 84 4.09 6.33 -5.92
C GLY A 84 3.97 5.51 -4.64
N VAL A 85 2.74 5.20 -4.26
CA VAL A 85 2.39 4.51 -3.02
C VAL A 85 1.58 3.26 -3.33
N LEU A 86 2.01 2.12 -2.80
CA LEU A 86 1.22 0.90 -2.72
C LEU A 86 0.67 0.78 -1.29
N PHE A 87 -0.64 0.91 -1.13
CA PHE A 87 -1.33 0.83 0.15
C PHE A 87 -2.02 -0.52 0.32
N LEU A 88 -1.67 -1.26 1.37
CA LEU A 88 -2.35 -2.48 1.77
C LEU A 88 -3.13 -2.24 3.07
N ASP A 89 -4.45 -2.14 2.96
CA ASP A 89 -5.35 -2.06 4.12
C ASP A 89 -5.67 -3.46 4.63
N GLU A 90 -5.87 -3.60 5.94
CA GLU A 90 -6.17 -4.90 6.56
C GLU A 90 -5.11 -5.97 6.22
N LEU A 91 -3.82 -5.64 6.37
CA LEU A 91 -2.70 -6.49 5.94
C LEU A 91 -2.83 -7.99 6.30
N PRO A 92 -3.28 -8.40 7.50
CA PRO A 92 -3.48 -9.82 7.85
C PRO A 92 -4.60 -10.54 7.08
N GLU A 93 -5.47 -9.83 6.34
CA GLU A 93 -6.52 -10.44 5.53
C GLU A 93 -6.05 -10.82 4.13
N PHE A 94 -4.89 -10.33 3.70
CA PHE A 94 -4.27 -10.80 2.46
C PHE A 94 -3.82 -12.25 2.59
N ALA A 95 -3.95 -12.99 1.48
CA ALA A 95 -3.40 -14.34 1.42
C ALA A 95 -1.86 -14.29 1.57
N ARG A 96 -1.30 -15.24 2.32
CA ARG A 96 0.13 -15.23 2.66
C ARG A 96 1.03 -15.24 1.42
N ASN A 97 0.68 -16.03 0.40
CA ASN A 97 1.40 -16.07 -0.88
C ASN A 97 1.43 -14.70 -1.57
N VAL A 98 0.32 -13.95 -1.57
CA VAL A 98 0.23 -12.61 -2.15
C VAL A 98 1.23 -11.66 -1.46
N LEU A 99 1.33 -11.75 -0.13
CA LEU A 99 2.25 -10.94 0.67
C LEU A 99 3.73 -11.30 0.44
N GLU A 100 4.05 -12.60 0.34
CA GLU A 100 5.44 -13.05 0.08
C GLU A 100 6.00 -12.50 -1.23
N VAL A 101 5.14 -12.31 -2.22
CA VAL A 101 5.54 -11.82 -3.54
C VAL A 101 6.05 -10.37 -3.50
N LEU A 102 5.67 -9.57 -2.49
CA LEU A 102 6.18 -8.21 -2.33
C LEU A 102 7.66 -8.14 -1.95
N ARG A 103 8.25 -9.23 -1.46
CA ARG A 103 9.63 -9.22 -0.98
C ARG A 103 10.63 -8.82 -2.07
N GLN A 104 10.54 -9.44 -3.24
CA GLN A 104 11.48 -9.18 -4.32
C GLN A 104 11.33 -7.74 -4.87
N PRO A 105 10.11 -7.23 -5.14
CA PRO A 105 9.95 -5.84 -5.58
C PRO A 105 10.44 -4.79 -4.58
N LEU A 106 10.32 -5.05 -3.27
CA LEU A 106 10.84 -4.14 -2.23
C LEU A 106 12.37 -4.09 -2.20
N GLU A 107 13.06 -5.11 -2.71
CA GLU A 107 14.52 -5.18 -2.74
C GLU A 107 15.08 -4.70 -4.08
N ASP A 108 14.55 -5.24 -5.18
CA ASP A 108 15.10 -5.03 -6.52
C ASP A 108 14.48 -3.82 -7.23
N ASN A 109 13.43 -3.21 -6.68
CA ASN A 109 12.64 -2.14 -7.29
C ASN A 109 12.08 -2.50 -8.67
N LYS A 110 11.80 -3.79 -8.90
CA LYS A 110 11.30 -4.31 -10.18
C LYS A 110 10.56 -5.63 -10.02
N VAL A 111 9.79 -5.97 -11.04
CA VAL A 111 9.02 -7.21 -11.15
C VAL A 111 9.34 -7.87 -12.48
N THR A 112 9.75 -9.12 -12.43
CA THR A 112 10.00 -9.93 -13.63
C THR A 112 8.86 -10.91 -13.86
N ILE A 113 8.18 -10.78 -15.00
CA ILE A 113 7.08 -11.65 -15.40
C ILE A 113 7.55 -12.55 -16.54
N SER A 114 7.78 -13.82 -16.23
CA SER A 114 8.16 -14.84 -17.20
C SER A 114 6.95 -15.67 -17.63
N ARG A 115 6.75 -15.80 -18.95
CA ARG A 115 5.73 -16.63 -19.58
C ARG A 115 6.36 -17.46 -20.70
N SER A 116 5.65 -18.50 -21.14
CA SER A 116 6.15 -19.47 -22.11
C SER A 116 6.71 -18.87 -23.41
N LYS A 117 6.24 -17.68 -23.81
CA LYS A 117 6.67 -17.01 -25.05
C LYS A 117 7.59 -15.81 -24.84
N MET A 118 7.62 -15.22 -23.63
CA MET A 118 8.42 -14.01 -23.37
C MET A 118 8.58 -13.74 -21.88
N THR A 119 9.65 -13.02 -21.56
CA THR A 119 9.93 -12.46 -20.23
C THR A 119 9.96 -10.95 -20.34
N VAL A 120 9.25 -10.27 -19.44
CA VAL A 120 9.23 -8.80 -19.35
C VAL A 120 9.57 -8.38 -17.94
N GLU A 121 10.36 -7.33 -17.83
CA GLU A 121 10.66 -6.66 -16.56
C GLU A 121 9.91 -5.33 -16.50
N TYR A 122 9.21 -5.10 -15.40
CA TYR A 122 8.53 -3.84 -15.11
C TYR A 122 9.16 -3.18 -13.88
N PRO A 123 9.43 -1.88 -13.90
CA PRO A 123 9.94 -1.19 -12.73
C PRO A 123 8.85 -1.10 -11.64
N ALA A 124 9.29 -1.09 -10.39
CA ALA A 124 8.47 -1.17 -9.19
C ALA A 124 9.15 -0.51 -7.99
N ASN A 125 9.75 0.66 -8.18
CA ASN A 125 10.13 1.55 -7.07
C ASN A 125 8.85 2.20 -6.50
N PHE A 126 8.39 1.83 -5.31
CA PHE A 126 7.19 2.39 -4.68
C PHE A 126 7.36 2.45 -3.16
N MET A 127 6.63 3.36 -2.51
CA MET A 127 6.52 3.37 -1.06
C MET A 127 5.43 2.39 -0.61
N LEU A 128 5.82 1.35 0.13
CA LEU A 128 4.86 0.44 0.76
C LEU A 128 4.28 1.05 2.03
N VAL A 129 2.96 1.16 2.07
CA VAL A 129 2.23 1.61 3.26
C VAL A 129 1.24 0.52 3.62
N CYS A 130 1.33 0.01 4.85
CA CYS A 130 0.41 -1.01 5.33
C CYS A 130 -0.41 -0.47 6.50
N ALA A 131 -1.65 -0.92 6.60
CA ALA A 131 -2.50 -0.71 7.76
C ALA A 131 -3.02 -2.05 8.27
N MET A 132 -3.14 -2.19 9.59
CA MET A 132 -3.80 -3.34 10.21
C MET A 132 -4.44 -2.99 11.55
N ASN A 133 -5.36 -3.85 11.96
CA ASN A 133 -5.88 -3.84 13.31
C ASN A 133 -4.89 -4.56 14.25
N PRO A 134 -4.92 -4.28 15.57
CA PRO A 134 -4.03 -4.95 16.51
C PRO A 134 -4.45 -6.41 16.79
N CYS A 135 -5.70 -6.77 16.51
CA CYS A 135 -6.27 -8.11 16.67
C CYS A 135 -7.50 -8.28 15.75
N PRO A 136 -8.07 -9.51 15.63
CA PRO A 136 -9.26 -9.74 14.80
C PRO A 136 -10.47 -8.88 15.18
N CYS A 137 -10.71 -8.64 16.46
CA CYS A 137 -11.82 -7.78 16.88
C CYS A 137 -11.51 -6.28 16.82
N GLY A 138 -10.24 -5.90 16.64
CA GLY A 138 -9.81 -4.50 16.52
C GLY A 138 -9.65 -3.72 17.83
N HIS A 139 -9.99 -4.28 18.99
CA HIS A 139 -10.03 -3.56 20.27
C HIS A 139 -8.87 -3.88 21.21
N TYR A 140 -7.86 -4.63 20.78
CA TYR A 140 -6.68 -4.88 21.60
C TYR A 140 -5.92 -3.58 21.89
N GLY A 141 -5.72 -3.28 23.17
CA GLY A 141 -5.12 -2.01 23.63
C GLY A 141 -6.05 -0.79 23.54
N SER A 142 -7.33 -0.97 23.21
CA SER A 142 -8.29 0.14 23.17
C SER A 142 -8.70 0.58 24.57
N VAL A 143 -8.80 1.90 24.77
CA VAL A 143 -9.29 2.51 26.02
C VAL A 143 -10.82 2.54 26.06
N ASN A 144 -11.49 2.52 24.90
CA ASN A 144 -12.93 2.74 24.79
C ASN A 144 -13.75 1.44 24.78
N GLN A 145 -13.14 0.32 24.38
CA GLN A 145 -13.83 -0.97 24.21
C GLN A 145 -12.89 -2.11 24.58
N GLU A 146 -13.41 -3.09 25.31
CA GLU A 146 -12.63 -4.26 25.73
C GLU A 146 -12.41 -5.23 24.58
N CYS A 147 -11.22 -5.82 24.53
CA CYS A 147 -10.86 -6.85 23.58
C CYS A 147 -11.41 -8.21 24.05
N THR A 148 -12.16 -8.89 23.16
CA THR A 148 -12.68 -10.25 23.41
C THR A 148 -11.77 -11.36 22.89
N CYS A 149 -10.65 -11.03 22.25
CA CYS A 149 -9.75 -12.03 21.68
C CYS A 149 -8.82 -12.64 22.74
N GLN A 150 -8.66 -13.95 22.70
CA GLN A 150 -7.64 -14.66 23.47
C GLN A 150 -6.24 -14.36 22.91
N VAL A 151 -5.22 -14.43 23.77
CA VAL A 151 -3.81 -14.19 23.40
C VAL A 151 -3.38 -15.03 22.19
N ILE A 152 -3.79 -16.30 22.13
CA ILE A 152 -3.47 -17.19 21.01
C ILE A 152 -4.12 -16.74 19.68
N GLN A 153 -5.30 -16.12 19.72
CA GLN A 153 -5.95 -15.59 18.52
C GLN A 153 -5.21 -14.36 18.00
N ILE A 154 -4.72 -13.51 18.90
CA ILE A 154 -3.94 -12.31 18.56
C ILE A 154 -2.61 -12.72 17.93
N GLN A 155 -1.88 -13.66 18.55
CA GLN A 155 -0.63 -14.18 18.00
C GLN A 155 -0.82 -14.82 16.62
N LYS A 156 -1.88 -15.63 16.44
CA LYS A 156 -2.22 -16.20 15.13
C LYS A 156 -2.54 -15.15 14.09
N TYR A 157 -3.25 -14.08 14.47
CA TYR A 157 -3.62 -12.98 13.58
C TYR A 157 -2.39 -12.20 13.09
N VAL A 158 -1.53 -11.78 14.02
CA VAL A 158 -0.28 -11.07 13.67
C VAL A 158 0.67 -11.99 12.89
N GLY A 159 0.74 -13.27 13.28
CA GLY A 159 1.56 -14.28 12.61
C GLY A 159 1.11 -14.67 11.19
N LYS A 160 -0.01 -14.15 10.69
CA LYS A 160 -0.36 -14.27 9.26
C LYS A 160 0.62 -13.50 8.37
N ILE A 161 1.24 -12.44 8.90
CA ILE A 161 2.29 -11.68 8.24
C ILE A 161 3.61 -12.38 8.51
N SER A 162 4.41 -12.63 7.48
CA SER A 162 5.70 -13.28 7.66
C SER A 162 6.73 -12.34 8.26
N GLY A 163 7.58 -12.88 9.14
CA GLY A 163 8.73 -12.16 9.70
C GLY A 163 9.57 -11.47 8.62
N PRO A 164 9.99 -12.19 7.54
CA PRO A 164 10.75 -11.56 6.46
C PRO A 164 10.07 -10.34 5.83
N LEU A 165 8.75 -10.35 5.60
CA LEU A 165 8.08 -9.16 5.08
C LEU A 165 8.02 -8.05 6.13
N PHE A 166 7.76 -8.40 7.39
CA PHE A 166 7.70 -7.46 8.50
C PHE A 166 9.04 -6.75 8.73
N ASP A 167 10.16 -7.47 8.57
CA ASP A 167 11.54 -6.96 8.67
C ASP A 167 11.87 -5.92 7.57
N ARG A 168 11.11 -5.91 6.47
CA ARG A 168 11.26 -4.93 5.37
C ARG A 168 10.37 -3.69 5.55
N ILE A 169 9.69 -3.56 6.69
CA ILE A 169 8.92 -2.38 7.04
C ILE A 169 9.69 -1.62 8.12
N ASP A 170 10.32 -0.51 7.75
CA ASP A 170 11.21 0.22 8.66
C ASP A 170 10.44 0.94 9.78
N ILE A 171 9.27 1.49 9.45
CA ILE A 171 8.52 2.39 10.34
C ILE A 171 7.28 1.68 10.86
N HIS A 172 7.14 1.59 12.19
CA HIS A 172 5.98 1.01 12.87
C HIS A 172 5.33 2.10 13.72
N VAL A 173 4.08 2.44 13.42
CA VAL A 173 3.37 3.54 14.08
C VAL A 173 2.05 3.03 14.61
N GLU A 174 1.81 3.29 15.89
CA GLU A 174 0.50 3.13 16.49
C GLU A 174 -0.37 4.35 16.16
N VAL A 175 -1.56 4.10 15.61
CA VAL A 175 -2.52 5.12 15.23
C VAL A 175 -3.71 5.00 16.19
N PRO A 176 -3.75 5.79 17.28
CA PRO A 176 -4.82 5.70 18.26
C PRO A 176 -6.16 6.10 17.65
N GLY A 177 -7.25 5.61 18.25
CA GLY A 177 -8.59 6.03 17.86
C GLY A 177 -8.74 7.55 18.02
N VAL A 178 -9.25 8.22 16.98
CA VAL A 178 -9.49 9.66 17.02
C VAL A 178 -10.81 9.92 17.73
N ARG A 179 -10.84 10.87 18.68
CA ARG A 179 -12.10 11.28 19.32
C ARG A 179 -12.93 12.09 18.33
N PHE A 180 -14.25 11.91 18.36
CA PHE A 180 -15.16 12.63 17.47
C PHE A 180 -15.01 14.16 17.54
N GLY A 181 -14.73 14.70 18.74
CA GLY A 181 -14.47 16.13 18.96
C GLY A 181 -13.23 16.65 18.23
N ASP A 182 -12.20 15.82 18.07
CA ASP A 182 -10.96 16.23 17.38
C ASP A 182 -11.18 16.26 15.85
N LEU A 183 -12.00 15.34 15.32
CA LEU A 183 -12.37 15.31 13.90
C LEU A 183 -13.24 16.49 13.47
N THR A 184 -14.06 17.02 14.38
CA THR A 184 -14.97 18.15 14.11
C THR A 184 -14.35 19.51 14.41
N SER A 185 -13.12 19.54 14.93
CA SER A 185 -12.43 20.78 15.22
C SER A 185 -12.17 21.55 13.91
N LYS A 186 -12.42 22.87 13.92
CA LYS A 186 -12.13 23.76 12.78
C LYS A 186 -10.66 24.18 12.71
N ARG A 187 -9.79 23.59 13.53
CA ARG A 187 -8.38 23.97 13.58
C ARG A 187 -7.70 23.54 12.29
N SER A 188 -7.17 24.51 11.55
CA SER A 188 -6.41 24.23 10.34
C SER A 188 -5.06 23.61 10.72
N GLY A 189 -4.75 22.45 10.15
CA GLY A 189 -3.42 21.86 10.23
C GLY A 189 -2.42 22.54 9.29
N GLU A 190 -1.17 22.08 9.32
CA GLU A 190 -0.14 22.52 8.39
C GLU A 190 -0.52 22.16 6.94
N ARG A 191 -0.28 23.08 6.01
CA ARG A 191 -0.58 22.83 4.59
C ARG A 191 0.46 21.87 4.02
N SER A 192 0.04 20.97 3.13
CA SER A 192 0.95 20.03 2.47
C SER A 192 2.12 20.72 1.76
N GLY A 193 1.94 21.95 1.26
CA GLY A 193 3.02 22.72 0.64
C GLY A 193 4.13 23.19 1.59
N VAL A 194 3.92 23.14 2.92
CA VAL A 194 4.96 23.44 3.93
C VAL A 194 5.82 22.21 4.21
N ILE A 195 5.29 21.01 3.97
CA ILE A 195 5.95 19.73 4.25
C ILE A 195 6.80 19.24 3.07
N ARG A 196 6.48 19.68 1.85
CA ARG A 196 7.13 19.25 0.60
C ARG A 196 8.55 19.80 0.43
#